data_AF-S3ZJR1-F1
#
_entry.id   AF-S3ZJR1-F1
#
_cell.length_a   1.000
_cell.length_b   1.000
_cell.length_c   1.000
_cell.angle_alpha   90.00
_cell.angle_beta   90.00
_cell.angle_gamma   90.00
#
_symmetry.space_group_name_H-M   'P 1'
#
loop_
_entity.id
_entity.type
_entity.pdbx_description
1 polymer ?
#
loop_
_entity_poly.entity_id
_entity_poly.type
_entity_poly.pdbx_seq_one_letter_code
_entity_poly.pdbx_strand_id
1 'polypeptide(L)'
;MWVAAKVPYSMRKFWSDGYRQDCSGYVSMAWNLGGNEWTGSLGQYGTRISKDELQPGDILLFHNPANPERGSHVTLFGGWTDYTRTYYLAYEQARPHTRRQATPYAYWTDSDRYLAYRYKGLRPTGEPGSGEPGSAGGPGSGQAAPARFPGAGHFGPGADNKHVTRLGEMLVARGGGRFYRTGPGPRWSDADLGATRAFQRAQGWTGADADGLPGPTTWSYLVGGKGKDIPGGTAGGPDGRPGGGPEGVRPGAAGAPAFPGKAHFRPGRSSAYVTQLGRQLVRRGFGKHYAEGPGPRWGEADRRAVEAFQRAQGWRGGAADGMPGPETWRRLFA
;
A
#
# COMPACT_ATOMS: atom_id res chain seq x y z
N MET A 1 -3.60 -9.27 16.49
CA MET A 1 -4.07 -10.32 15.55
C MET A 1 -5.48 -9.98 15.05
N TRP A 2 -5.77 -10.10 13.75
CA TRP A 2 -7.01 -9.60 13.15
C TRP A 2 -8.31 -10.19 13.74
N VAL A 3 -8.30 -11.46 14.16
CA VAL A 3 -9.46 -12.11 14.81
C VAL A 3 -9.84 -11.39 16.11
N ALA A 4 -8.86 -11.07 16.96
CA ALA A 4 -9.11 -10.35 18.22
C ALA A 4 -9.61 -8.93 17.97
N ALA A 5 -9.07 -8.26 16.95
CA ALA A 5 -9.47 -6.91 16.54
C ALA A 5 -10.80 -6.87 15.77
N LYS A 6 -11.36 -8.03 15.37
CA LYS A 6 -12.53 -8.16 14.49
C LYS A 6 -12.43 -7.22 13.28
N VAL A 7 -11.33 -7.31 12.54
CA VAL A 7 -11.07 -6.42 11.40
C VAL A 7 -12.23 -6.52 10.39
N PRO A 8 -12.91 -5.40 10.03
CA PRO A 8 -14.07 -5.44 9.15
C PRO A 8 -13.73 -5.93 7.74
N TYR A 9 -14.65 -6.67 7.12
CA TYR A 9 -14.47 -7.14 5.75
C TYR A 9 -14.63 -6.01 4.73
N SER A 10 -13.66 -5.86 3.84
CA SER A 10 -13.68 -4.97 2.68
C SER A 10 -12.67 -5.39 1.61
N MET A 11 -13.16 -5.60 0.39
CA MET A 11 -12.33 -5.86 -0.79
C MET A 11 -11.51 -4.63 -1.27
N ARG A 12 -11.74 -3.45 -0.67
CA ARG A 12 -11.15 -2.17 -1.15
C ARG A 12 -10.28 -1.47 -0.13
N LYS A 13 -10.41 -1.83 1.15
CA LYS A 13 -9.69 -1.18 2.24
C LYS A 13 -8.51 -2.04 2.66
N PHE A 14 -7.52 -1.38 3.21
CA PHE A 14 -6.34 -1.99 3.81
C PHE A 14 -6.38 -1.73 5.31
N TRP A 15 -5.89 -2.69 6.09
CA TRP A 15 -5.70 -2.50 7.52
C TRP A 15 -4.40 -1.75 7.81
N SER A 16 -4.19 -1.34 9.06
CA SER A 16 -3.03 -0.52 9.47
C SER A 16 -1.69 -1.22 9.31
N ASP A 17 -1.68 -2.53 9.05
CA ASP A 17 -0.48 -3.31 8.71
C ASP A 17 -0.20 -3.40 7.21
N GLY A 18 -1.04 -2.78 6.36
CA GLY A 18 -0.87 -2.71 4.91
C GLY A 18 -1.49 -3.88 4.14
N TYR A 19 -2.19 -4.81 4.80
CA TYR A 19 -2.86 -5.91 4.12
C TYR A 19 -4.34 -5.61 3.83
N ARG A 20 -4.83 -6.11 2.69
CA ARG A 20 -6.21 -5.91 2.20
C ARG A 20 -7.19 -6.63 3.10
N GLN A 21 -8.29 -5.97 3.43
CA GLN A 21 -9.29 -6.49 4.37
C GLN A 21 -10.23 -7.53 3.74
N ASP A 22 -9.71 -8.53 3.03
CA ASP A 22 -10.48 -9.66 2.49
C ASP A 22 -9.87 -11.02 2.83
N CYS A 23 -10.48 -12.10 2.33
CA CYS A 23 -10.06 -13.48 2.62
C CYS A 23 -8.58 -13.73 2.25
N SER A 24 -8.18 -13.36 1.03
CA SER A 24 -6.81 -13.54 0.54
C SER A 24 -5.80 -12.55 1.15
N GLY A 25 -6.21 -11.35 1.51
CA GLY A 25 -5.38 -10.38 2.22
C GLY A 25 -5.11 -10.81 3.66
N TYR A 26 -6.08 -11.46 4.32
CA TYR A 26 -5.86 -12.07 5.63
C TYR A 26 -4.84 -13.21 5.59
N VAL A 27 -4.90 -14.08 4.57
CA VAL A 27 -3.89 -15.13 4.36
C VAL A 27 -2.53 -14.53 4.02
N SER A 28 -2.50 -13.51 3.16
CA SER A 28 -1.27 -12.78 2.84
C SER A 28 -0.62 -12.20 4.08
N MET A 29 -1.42 -11.64 5.00
CA MET A 29 -0.97 -11.16 6.30
C MET A 29 -0.45 -12.31 7.18
N ALA A 30 -1.19 -13.41 7.28
CA ALA A 30 -0.82 -14.54 8.15
C ALA A 30 0.46 -15.25 7.70
N TRP A 31 0.67 -15.39 6.39
CA TRP A 31 1.91 -15.90 5.81
C TRP A 31 3.00 -14.84 5.66
N ASN A 32 2.67 -13.59 6.01
CA ASN A 32 3.53 -12.42 5.88
C ASN A 32 4.15 -12.31 4.48
N LEU A 33 3.30 -12.46 3.47
CA LEU A 33 3.69 -12.37 2.08
C LEU A 33 4.15 -10.95 1.77
N GLY A 34 5.08 -10.84 0.82
CA GLY A 34 5.44 -9.56 0.28
C GLY A 34 4.24 -8.85 -0.34
N GLY A 35 3.25 -9.53 -0.89
CA GLY A 35 2.13 -8.85 -1.57
C GLY A 35 0.80 -8.98 -0.86
N ASN A 36 -0.18 -8.24 -1.38
CA ASN A 36 -1.59 -8.52 -1.17
C ASN A 36 -2.08 -9.46 -2.27
N GLU A 37 -1.81 -10.75 -2.11
CA GLU A 37 -2.20 -11.77 -3.07
C GLU A 37 -3.72 -11.92 -3.16
N TRP A 38 -4.16 -12.65 -4.18
CA TRP A 38 -5.54 -12.99 -4.42
C TRP A 38 -5.67 -14.50 -4.58
N THR A 39 -6.89 -15.02 -4.57
CA THR A 39 -7.14 -16.47 -4.61
C THR A 39 -6.53 -17.16 -5.83
N GLY A 40 -6.37 -16.44 -6.95
CA GLY A 40 -5.73 -16.96 -8.17
C GLY A 40 -4.21 -17.12 -8.08
N SER A 41 -3.52 -16.41 -7.18
CA SER A 41 -2.06 -16.43 -7.05
C SER A 41 -1.54 -17.10 -5.78
N LEU A 42 -2.37 -17.20 -4.73
CA LEU A 42 -1.96 -17.76 -3.43
C LEU A 42 -1.36 -19.17 -3.51
N GLY A 43 -1.85 -20.01 -4.43
CA GLY A 43 -1.31 -21.36 -4.65
C GLY A 43 0.18 -21.37 -5.04
N GLN A 44 0.71 -20.29 -5.62
CA GLN A 44 2.13 -20.19 -6.01
C GLN A 44 3.08 -20.11 -4.79
N TYR A 45 2.57 -19.59 -3.67
CA TYR A 45 3.32 -19.46 -2.41
C TYR A 45 3.26 -20.71 -1.53
N GLY A 46 2.44 -21.68 -1.90
CA GLY A 46 2.27 -22.93 -1.17
C GLY A 46 2.65 -24.17 -1.96
N THR A 47 2.98 -25.24 -1.25
CA THR A 47 3.08 -26.60 -1.80
C THR A 47 1.74 -27.28 -1.60
N ARG A 48 1.20 -27.92 -2.64
CA ARG A 48 -0.05 -28.67 -2.55
C ARG A 48 0.13 -29.85 -1.58
N ILE A 49 -0.81 -30.03 -0.66
CA ILE A 49 -0.81 -31.12 0.32
C ILE A 49 -2.16 -31.86 0.31
N SER A 50 -2.16 -33.09 0.81
CA SER A 50 -3.38 -33.87 1.04
C SER A 50 -4.11 -33.40 2.32
N LYS A 51 -5.34 -33.91 2.53
CA LYS A 51 -6.11 -33.67 3.76
C LYS A 51 -5.36 -34.16 5.01
N ASP A 52 -4.72 -35.33 4.90
CA ASP A 52 -4.07 -35.98 6.04
C ASP A 52 -2.79 -35.28 6.49
N GLU A 53 -2.22 -34.45 5.62
CA GLU A 53 -1.04 -33.67 5.92
C GLU A 53 -1.35 -32.33 6.57
N LEU A 54 -2.62 -31.89 6.62
CA LEU A 54 -3.00 -30.57 7.15
C LEU A 54 -2.49 -30.32 8.57
N GLN A 55 -1.84 -29.18 8.74
CA GLN A 55 -1.33 -28.66 10.00
C GLN A 55 -1.77 -27.20 10.20
N PRO A 56 -1.86 -26.73 11.46
CA PRO A 56 -2.14 -25.32 11.73
C PRO A 56 -1.23 -24.38 10.94
N GLY A 57 -1.83 -23.42 10.23
CA GLY A 57 -1.11 -22.48 9.35
C GLY A 57 -1.18 -22.81 7.85
N ASP A 58 -1.55 -24.03 7.48
CA ASP A 58 -1.89 -24.37 6.10
C ASP A 58 -3.18 -23.65 5.67
N ILE A 59 -3.46 -23.56 4.38
CA ILE A 59 -4.68 -22.95 3.86
C ILE A 59 -5.53 -23.95 3.10
N LEU A 60 -6.84 -23.73 3.07
CA LEU A 60 -7.75 -24.32 2.10
C LEU A 60 -8.15 -23.22 1.12
N LEU A 61 -7.71 -23.38 -0.13
CA LEU A 61 -7.86 -22.39 -1.19
C LEU A 61 -8.84 -22.87 -2.25
N PHE A 62 -9.87 -22.06 -2.49
CA PHE A 62 -10.78 -22.21 -3.62
C PHE A 62 -10.73 -20.97 -4.51
N HIS A 63 -10.42 -21.19 -5.78
CA HIS A 63 -10.46 -20.15 -6.81
C HIS A 63 -11.48 -20.49 -7.88
N ASN A 64 -12.38 -19.55 -8.16
CA ASN A 64 -13.39 -19.66 -9.19
C ASN A 64 -13.04 -18.72 -10.36
N PRO A 65 -12.53 -19.23 -11.50
CA PRO A 65 -12.16 -18.40 -12.64
C PRO A 65 -13.33 -17.60 -13.24
N ALA A 66 -14.57 -18.11 -13.12
CA ALA A 66 -15.76 -17.44 -13.62
C ALA A 66 -16.24 -16.29 -12.72
N ASN A 67 -15.83 -16.28 -11.45
CA ASN A 67 -16.14 -15.21 -10.51
C ASN A 67 -14.98 -15.04 -9.50
N PRO A 68 -13.83 -14.54 -9.97
CA PRO A 68 -12.59 -14.56 -9.19
C PRO A 68 -12.66 -13.70 -7.92
N GLU A 69 -13.36 -12.56 -7.97
CA GLU A 69 -13.41 -11.61 -6.86
C GLU A 69 -14.43 -11.97 -5.77
N ARG A 70 -15.59 -12.53 -6.15
CA ARG A 70 -16.72 -12.75 -5.23
C ARG A 70 -17.08 -14.21 -5.03
N GLY A 71 -16.68 -15.08 -5.95
CA GLY A 71 -16.97 -16.51 -5.94
C GLY A 71 -15.77 -17.38 -5.55
N SER A 72 -14.69 -16.76 -5.07
CA SER A 72 -13.50 -17.45 -4.57
C SER A 72 -13.35 -17.21 -3.08
N HIS A 73 -12.72 -18.13 -2.37
CA HIS A 73 -12.49 -17.98 -0.95
C HIS A 73 -11.28 -18.77 -0.46
N VAL A 74 -10.75 -18.37 0.67
CA VAL A 74 -9.62 -19.04 1.30
C VAL A 74 -9.75 -18.96 2.81
N THR A 75 -9.44 -20.05 3.49
CA THR A 75 -9.38 -20.14 4.95
C THR A 75 -7.98 -20.57 5.38
N LEU A 76 -7.59 -20.16 6.59
CA LEU A 76 -6.39 -20.65 7.26
C LEU A 76 -6.80 -21.73 8.25
N PHE A 77 -6.22 -22.91 8.09
CA PHE A 77 -6.49 -24.10 8.88
C PHE A 77 -5.88 -23.93 10.27
N GLY A 78 -6.71 -24.03 11.30
CA GLY A 78 -6.32 -23.84 12.70
C GLY A 78 -6.10 -25.13 13.49
N GLY A 79 -6.33 -26.29 12.88
CA GLY A 79 -6.39 -27.59 13.55
C GLY A 79 -7.76 -28.24 13.41
N TRP A 80 -7.78 -29.57 13.41
CA TRP A 80 -9.00 -30.37 13.50
C TRP A 80 -9.67 -30.14 14.86
N THR A 81 -11.01 -30.13 14.90
CA THR A 81 -11.74 -29.97 16.17
C THR A 81 -11.73 -31.25 17.01
N ASP A 82 -11.54 -32.39 16.36
CA ASP A 82 -11.49 -33.72 16.96
C ASP A 82 -10.78 -34.73 16.03
N TYR A 83 -10.74 -36.00 16.44
CA TYR A 83 -10.10 -37.09 15.70
C TYR A 83 -10.85 -37.51 14.42
N THR A 84 -12.12 -37.12 14.25
CA THR A 84 -12.93 -37.51 13.08
C THR A 84 -12.50 -36.76 11.82
N ARG A 85 -11.78 -35.63 11.97
CA ARG A 85 -11.32 -34.76 10.87
C ARG A 85 -12.46 -34.36 9.92
N THR A 86 -13.65 -34.13 10.48
CA THR A 86 -14.83 -33.67 9.74
C THR A 86 -15.02 -32.15 9.84
N TYR A 87 -14.60 -31.56 10.96
CA TYR A 87 -14.58 -30.11 11.18
C TYR A 87 -13.18 -29.64 11.58
N TYR A 88 -12.85 -28.41 11.19
CA TYR A 88 -11.62 -27.74 11.58
C TYR A 88 -11.91 -26.33 12.07
N LEU A 89 -11.00 -25.79 12.85
CA LEU A 89 -11.06 -24.41 13.29
C LEU A 89 -10.56 -23.50 12.17
N ALA A 90 -11.46 -22.93 11.38
CA ALA A 90 -11.11 -22.01 10.31
C ALA A 90 -10.83 -20.62 10.88
N TYR A 91 -9.69 -20.05 10.53
CA TYR A 91 -9.40 -18.63 10.66
C TYR A 91 -9.64 -17.98 9.30
N GLU A 92 -10.55 -17.02 9.21
CA GLU A 92 -10.93 -16.44 7.93
C GLU A 92 -11.34 -14.97 8.06
N GLN A 93 -11.22 -14.25 6.94
CA GLN A 93 -11.86 -12.98 6.75
C GLN A 93 -13.10 -13.16 5.87
N ALA A 94 -14.25 -13.25 6.53
CA ALA A 94 -15.57 -13.28 5.90
C ALA A 94 -16.40 -12.10 6.42
N ARG A 95 -17.55 -11.84 5.81
CA ARG A 95 -18.46 -10.82 6.35
C ARG A 95 -19.03 -11.28 7.71
N PRO A 96 -19.19 -10.38 8.70
CA PRO A 96 -18.86 -8.95 8.64
C PRO A 96 -17.39 -8.61 8.98
N HIS A 97 -16.63 -9.51 9.59
CA HIS A 97 -15.26 -9.27 10.05
C HIS A 97 -14.43 -10.56 10.13
N THR A 98 -13.11 -10.43 10.34
CA THR A 98 -12.25 -11.58 10.64
C THR A 98 -12.79 -12.37 11.82
N ARG A 99 -12.82 -13.69 11.69
CA ARG A 99 -13.37 -14.58 12.71
C ARG A 99 -12.61 -15.89 12.77
N ARG A 100 -12.94 -16.66 13.80
CA ARG A 100 -12.54 -18.05 13.94
C ARG A 100 -13.79 -18.88 14.18
N GLN A 101 -13.99 -19.95 13.41
CA GLN A 101 -15.21 -20.74 13.45
C GLN A 101 -14.94 -22.21 13.14
N ALA A 102 -15.58 -23.13 13.87
CA ALA A 102 -15.64 -24.54 13.50
C ALA A 102 -16.36 -24.68 12.14
N THR A 103 -15.66 -25.24 11.15
CA THR A 103 -16.08 -25.26 9.74
C THR A 103 -15.95 -26.68 9.21
N PRO A 104 -16.95 -27.19 8.46
CA PRO A 104 -16.87 -28.52 7.87
C PRO A 104 -15.76 -28.56 6.82
N TYR A 105 -15.09 -29.69 6.71
CA TYR A 105 -14.04 -29.85 5.71
C TYR A 105 -14.63 -30.07 4.30
N ALA A 106 -14.15 -29.37 3.28
CA ALA A 106 -13.18 -28.27 3.29
C ALA A 106 -13.84 -26.90 3.54
N TYR A 107 -15.09 -26.72 3.12
CA TYR A 107 -15.93 -25.56 3.43
C TYR A 107 -17.40 -25.90 3.22
N TRP A 108 -18.32 -24.99 3.60
CA TRP A 108 -19.77 -25.19 3.47
C TRP A 108 -20.25 -25.33 2.02
N THR A 109 -19.60 -24.61 1.10
CA THR A 109 -19.94 -24.56 -0.33
C THR A 109 -18.68 -24.84 -1.15
N ASP A 110 -18.85 -25.45 -2.33
CA ASP A 110 -17.74 -25.80 -3.24
C ASP A 110 -16.66 -26.67 -2.58
N SER A 111 -17.04 -27.46 -1.56
CA SER A 111 -16.11 -28.18 -0.67
C SER A 111 -15.11 -29.06 -1.43
N ASP A 112 -15.57 -29.75 -2.47
CA ASP A 112 -14.80 -30.62 -3.36
C ASP A 112 -13.76 -29.87 -4.21
N ARG A 113 -13.88 -28.54 -4.31
CA ARG A 113 -13.03 -27.68 -5.13
C ARG A 113 -11.96 -26.95 -4.32
N TYR A 114 -11.96 -27.10 -2.99
CA TYR A 114 -10.90 -26.56 -2.15
C TYR A 114 -9.64 -27.41 -2.22
N LEU A 115 -8.53 -26.72 -2.37
CA LEU A 115 -7.21 -27.30 -2.43
C LEU A 115 -6.40 -26.83 -1.21
N ALA A 116 -5.89 -27.78 -0.43
CA ALA A 116 -4.97 -27.53 0.68
C ALA A 116 -3.54 -27.17 0.21
N TYR A 117 -2.97 -26.12 0.81
CA TYR A 117 -1.59 -25.69 0.55
C TYR A 117 -0.84 -25.40 1.84
N ARG A 118 0.41 -25.87 1.89
CA ARG A 118 1.38 -25.53 2.93
C ARG A 118 2.27 -24.39 2.48
N TYR A 119 2.43 -23.35 3.31
CA TYR A 119 3.29 -22.22 2.95
C TYR A 119 4.75 -22.65 2.78
N LYS A 120 5.36 -22.31 1.63
CA LYS A 120 6.76 -22.63 1.31
C LYS A 120 7.76 -21.89 2.20
N GLY A 121 7.36 -20.78 2.82
CA GLY A 121 8.20 -19.98 3.72
C GLY A 121 8.25 -20.49 5.17
N LEU A 122 7.58 -21.61 5.48
CA LEU A 122 7.69 -22.25 6.79
C LEU A 122 9.08 -22.83 6.96
N ARG A 123 9.88 -22.19 7.81
CA ARG A 123 11.00 -22.89 8.46
C ARG A 123 10.39 -23.80 9.52
N PRO A 124 10.88 -25.04 9.70
CA PRO A 124 10.39 -25.90 10.77
C PRO A 124 10.66 -25.20 12.11
N THR A 125 9.61 -24.68 12.72
CA THR A 125 9.60 -24.30 14.13
C THR A 125 8.54 -25.18 14.75
N GLY A 126 8.97 -26.22 15.46
CA GLY A 126 8.07 -27.06 16.25
C GLY A 126 7.38 -26.22 17.31
N GLU A 127 6.06 -26.12 17.18
CA GLU A 127 5.00 -26.03 18.21
C GLU A 127 5.11 -25.07 19.44
N PRO A 128 3.98 -24.71 20.07
CA PRO A 128 3.63 -23.32 20.34
C PRO A 128 3.73 -22.88 21.81
N GLY A 129 3.83 -21.56 22.06
CA GLY A 129 3.51 -20.98 23.37
C GLY A 129 4.00 -19.54 23.62
N SER A 130 3.02 -18.63 23.82
CA SER A 130 2.99 -17.52 24.79
C SER A 130 4.19 -16.56 24.98
N GLY A 131 3.91 -15.26 24.79
CA GLY A 131 4.31 -14.19 25.73
C GLY A 131 5.70 -13.56 25.59
N GLU A 132 5.72 -12.25 25.33
CA GLU A 132 6.85 -11.29 25.40
C GLU A 132 7.65 -11.30 26.75
N PRO A 133 8.65 -10.41 26.96
CA PRO A 133 9.84 -10.09 26.15
C PRO A 133 11.14 -10.09 27.01
N GLY A 134 12.32 -10.26 26.41
CA GLY A 134 13.60 -10.13 27.11
C GLY A 134 14.75 -9.69 26.21
N SER A 135 15.27 -8.48 26.47
CA SER A 135 16.48 -7.92 25.87
C SER A 135 17.76 -8.50 26.50
N ALA A 136 18.77 -8.77 25.67
CA ALA A 136 20.08 -8.07 25.64
C ALA A 136 21.26 -8.99 25.29
N GLY A 137 22.01 -8.59 24.25
CA GLY A 137 23.48 -8.55 24.27
C GLY A 137 24.27 -9.68 23.60
N GLY A 138 25.03 -9.33 22.55
CA GLY A 138 26.30 -10.00 22.21
C GLY A 138 26.50 -10.32 20.72
N PRO A 139 27.60 -9.90 20.07
CA PRO A 139 27.71 -9.82 18.61
C PRO A 139 28.21 -11.13 18.01
N GLY A 140 27.53 -11.61 16.97
CA GLY A 140 27.95 -12.76 16.18
C GLY A 140 27.51 -12.57 14.74
N SER A 141 28.49 -12.37 13.87
CA SER A 141 28.37 -12.42 12.42
C SER A 141 27.58 -13.64 11.97
N GLY A 142 26.38 -13.41 11.44
CA GLY A 142 25.50 -14.44 10.91
C GLY A 142 24.61 -13.81 9.88
N GLN A 143 24.66 -14.34 8.65
CA GLN A 143 23.81 -13.90 7.55
C GLN A 143 22.36 -13.84 8.04
N ALA A 144 21.83 -12.61 8.09
CA ALA A 144 20.53 -12.33 8.68
C ALA A 144 19.44 -13.09 7.92
N ALA A 145 18.60 -13.81 8.66
CA ALA A 145 17.34 -14.31 8.15
C ALA A 145 16.58 -13.20 7.38
N PRO A 146 15.81 -13.52 6.32
CA PRO A 146 14.99 -12.52 5.66
C PRO A 146 14.03 -11.96 6.70
N ALA A 147 14.26 -10.70 7.10
CA ALA A 147 13.49 -10.10 8.17
C ALA A 147 12.05 -9.95 7.72
N ARG A 148 11.14 -10.58 8.47
CA ARG A 148 9.70 -10.41 8.32
C ARG A 148 9.36 -8.91 8.26
N PHE A 149 8.45 -8.52 7.37
CA PHE A 149 7.94 -7.15 7.35
C PHE A 149 7.41 -6.77 8.75
N PRO A 150 7.93 -5.70 9.38
CA PRO A 150 7.56 -5.35 10.75
C PRO A 150 6.13 -4.77 10.85
N GLY A 151 5.48 -4.49 9.72
CA GLY A 151 4.16 -3.87 9.65
C GLY A 151 4.25 -2.38 9.33
N ALA A 152 3.26 -1.87 8.58
CA ALA A 152 3.29 -0.51 8.06
C ALA A 152 3.36 0.58 9.15
N GLY A 153 2.84 0.31 10.35
CA GLY A 153 2.90 1.24 11.49
C GLY A 153 4.31 1.56 12.02
N HIS A 154 5.34 0.83 11.59
CA HIS A 154 6.74 1.15 11.92
C HIS A 154 7.34 2.23 11.02
N PHE A 155 6.60 2.68 10.01
CA PHE A 155 7.06 3.63 9.00
C PHE A 155 6.05 4.77 8.84
N GLY A 156 6.53 5.94 8.42
CA GLY A 156 5.71 7.14 8.26
C GLY A 156 5.90 8.15 9.39
N PRO A 157 5.16 9.29 9.33
CA PRO A 157 5.36 10.42 10.22
C PRO A 157 5.31 10.04 11.70
N GLY A 158 6.34 10.43 12.45
CA GLY A 158 6.44 10.17 13.90
C GLY A 158 7.06 8.83 14.28
N ALA A 159 7.36 7.95 13.32
CA ALA A 159 8.08 6.71 13.61
C ALA A 159 9.53 7.00 14.01
N ASP A 160 9.98 6.42 15.12
CA ASP A 160 11.36 6.45 15.59
C ASP A 160 11.74 5.05 16.10
N ASN A 161 12.39 4.25 15.26
CA ASN A 161 12.72 2.86 15.58
C ASN A 161 13.79 2.28 14.63
N LYS A 162 14.36 1.13 15.02
CA LYS A 162 15.42 0.42 14.25
C LYS A 162 15.00 -0.01 12.84
N HIS A 163 13.70 -0.17 12.56
CA HIS A 163 13.24 -0.59 11.24
C HIS A 163 13.36 0.54 10.22
N VAL A 164 13.23 1.80 10.63
CA VAL A 164 13.48 2.97 9.78
C VAL A 164 14.95 3.02 9.37
N THR A 165 15.88 2.89 10.32
CA THR A 165 17.32 2.84 10.00
C THR A 165 17.62 1.74 8.99
N ARG A 166 17.11 0.53 9.26
CA ARG A 166 17.32 -0.63 8.38
C ARG A 166 16.72 -0.42 6.99
N LEU A 167 15.54 0.19 6.89
CA LEU A 167 14.94 0.53 5.61
C LEU A 167 15.88 1.45 4.83
N GLY A 168 16.34 2.53 5.46
CA GLY A 168 17.20 3.50 4.81
C GLY A 168 18.53 2.90 4.39
N GLU A 169 19.15 2.03 5.20
CA GLU A 169 20.37 1.29 4.81
C GLU A 169 20.14 0.44 3.54
N MET A 170 19.02 -0.29 3.47
CA MET A 170 18.67 -1.06 2.28
C MET A 170 18.44 -0.14 1.08
N LEU A 171 17.77 0.99 1.25
CA LEU A 171 17.53 1.94 0.16
C LEU A 171 18.82 2.59 -0.34
N VAL A 172 19.75 2.95 0.56
CA VAL A 172 21.07 3.47 0.20
C VAL A 172 21.84 2.43 -0.62
N ALA A 173 21.84 1.17 -0.20
CA ALA A 173 22.46 0.07 -0.94
C ALA A 173 21.86 -0.11 -2.35
N ARG A 174 20.60 0.31 -2.55
CA ARG A 174 19.89 0.32 -3.83
C ARG A 174 20.04 1.62 -4.62
N GLY A 175 21.01 2.47 -4.31
CA GLY A 175 21.24 3.75 -5.02
C GLY A 175 20.43 4.94 -4.46
N GLY A 176 19.82 4.79 -3.29
CA GLY A 176 19.03 5.83 -2.60
C GLY A 176 19.85 6.85 -1.83
N GLY A 177 21.18 6.74 -1.81
CA GLY A 177 22.09 7.60 -1.04
C GLY A 177 21.79 9.10 -1.17
N ARG A 178 21.46 9.57 -2.39
CA ARG A 178 21.17 10.98 -2.67
C ARG A 178 20.01 11.60 -1.88
N PHE A 179 19.11 10.79 -1.32
CA PHE A 179 18.02 11.28 -0.48
C PHE A 179 18.49 11.59 0.94
N TYR A 180 19.59 10.98 1.39
CA TYR A 180 20.11 11.05 2.75
C TYR A 180 21.31 12.00 2.82
N ARG A 181 21.16 13.13 3.51
CA ARG A 181 22.26 14.11 3.68
C ARG A 181 23.34 13.63 4.65
N THR A 182 22.92 13.01 5.76
CA THR A 182 23.80 12.52 6.84
C THR A 182 23.80 10.99 6.94
N GLY A 183 23.08 10.31 6.04
CA GLY A 183 22.81 8.87 6.11
C GLY A 183 21.48 8.51 6.80
N PRO A 184 21.08 7.23 6.74
CA PRO A 184 19.88 6.71 7.40
C PRO A 184 19.92 6.85 8.92
N GLY A 185 18.77 7.08 9.54
CA GLY A 185 18.62 7.16 10.99
C GLY A 185 17.31 6.54 11.47
N PRO A 186 17.08 6.44 12.79
CA PRO A 186 15.92 5.74 13.35
C PRO A 186 14.63 6.53 13.21
N ARG A 187 14.70 7.85 13.01
CA ARG A 187 13.54 8.73 12.87
C ARG A 187 13.13 8.86 11.41
N TRP A 188 11.88 8.53 11.11
CA TRP A 188 11.31 8.65 9.78
C TRP A 188 11.34 10.10 9.28
N SER A 189 11.78 10.27 8.04
CA SER A 189 11.95 11.57 7.41
C SER A 189 11.45 11.58 5.96
N ASP A 190 11.44 12.78 5.37
CA ASP A 190 11.16 12.95 3.93
C ASP A 190 12.20 12.24 3.05
N ALA A 191 13.42 11.99 3.56
CA ALA A 191 14.45 11.23 2.86
C ALA A 191 14.00 9.76 2.68
N ASP A 192 13.46 9.15 3.73
CA ASP A 192 12.95 7.76 3.70
C ASP A 192 11.76 7.64 2.78
N LEU A 193 10.81 8.59 2.86
CA LEU A 193 9.66 8.66 1.97
C LEU A 193 10.08 8.78 0.50
N GLY A 194 11.02 9.69 0.21
CA GLY A 194 11.54 9.95 -1.12
C GLY A 194 12.30 8.76 -1.71
N ALA A 195 13.22 8.18 -0.93
CA ALA A 195 14.01 7.02 -1.34
C ALA A 195 13.13 5.78 -1.56
N THR A 196 12.17 5.53 -0.66
CA THR A 196 11.20 4.42 -0.80
C THR A 196 10.37 4.58 -2.07
N ARG A 197 9.84 5.79 -2.31
CA ARG A 197 9.06 6.08 -3.52
C ARG A 197 9.88 5.91 -4.78
N ALA A 198 11.13 6.35 -4.77
CA ALA A 198 12.03 6.20 -5.90
C ALA A 198 12.32 4.72 -6.18
N PHE A 199 12.51 3.90 -5.14
CA PHE A 199 12.64 2.46 -5.27
C PHE A 199 11.39 1.78 -5.84
N GLN A 200 10.21 2.10 -5.31
CA GLN A 200 8.94 1.57 -5.81
C GLN A 200 8.73 1.93 -7.29
N ARG A 201 8.98 3.19 -7.67
CA ARG A 201 8.90 3.63 -9.08
C ARG A 201 9.92 2.96 -9.98
N ALA A 202 11.12 2.65 -9.47
CA ALA A 202 12.11 1.90 -10.24
C ALA A 202 11.59 0.52 -10.65
N GLN A 203 10.66 -0.06 -9.89
CA GLN A 203 10.00 -1.33 -10.25
C GLN A 203 8.90 -1.16 -11.31
N GLY A 204 8.58 0.08 -11.71
CA GLY A 204 7.43 0.39 -12.55
C GLY A 204 6.11 0.47 -11.76
N TRP A 205 6.15 0.44 -10.42
CA TRP A 205 4.95 0.57 -9.60
C TRP A 205 4.42 2.01 -9.63
N THR A 206 3.09 2.15 -9.53
CA THR A 206 2.41 3.44 -9.58
C THR A 206 1.26 3.50 -8.58
N GLY A 207 0.71 4.69 -8.33
CA GLY A 207 -0.43 4.84 -7.41
C GLY A 207 -0.10 4.44 -5.97
N ALA A 208 -0.96 3.62 -5.36
CA ALA A 208 -0.80 3.15 -3.99
C ALA A 208 0.45 2.27 -3.80
N ASP A 209 0.90 1.58 -4.84
CA ASP A 209 2.09 0.73 -4.79
C ASP A 209 3.40 1.53 -4.89
N ALA A 210 3.33 2.85 -5.17
CA ALA A 210 4.46 3.77 -5.20
C ALA A 210 4.20 5.05 -4.38
N ASP A 211 3.61 4.87 -3.20
CA ASP A 211 3.21 5.94 -2.29
C ASP A 211 4.38 6.48 -1.42
N GLY A 212 5.51 5.77 -1.37
CA GLY A 212 6.67 6.08 -0.54
C GLY A 212 6.61 5.48 0.86
N LEU A 213 5.57 4.74 1.22
CA LEU A 213 5.51 3.97 2.45
C LEU A 213 5.88 2.52 2.14
N PRO A 214 6.81 1.92 2.88
CA PRO A 214 7.15 0.52 2.66
C PRO A 214 6.00 -0.36 3.16
N GLY A 215 5.27 -0.96 2.22
CA GLY A 215 4.39 -2.10 2.51
C GLY A 215 5.19 -3.42 2.54
N PRO A 216 4.49 -4.55 2.75
CA PRO A 216 5.12 -5.87 2.68
C PRO A 216 5.90 -6.07 1.37
N THR A 217 5.45 -5.45 0.25
CA THR A 217 6.02 -5.71 -1.09
C THR A 217 7.35 -5.06 -1.23
N THR A 218 7.39 -3.76 -0.91
CA THR A 218 8.61 -2.97 -0.85
C THR A 218 9.63 -3.64 0.06
N TRP A 219 9.20 -4.06 1.25
CA TRP A 219 10.09 -4.69 2.23
C TRP A 219 10.66 -6.02 1.73
N SER A 220 9.82 -6.88 1.14
CA SER A 220 10.26 -8.16 0.58
C SER A 220 11.28 -7.97 -0.56
N TYR A 221 11.07 -6.96 -1.41
CA TYR A 221 12.01 -6.64 -2.48
C TYR A 221 13.36 -6.17 -1.91
N LEU A 222 13.35 -5.26 -0.94
CA LEU A 222 14.56 -4.74 -0.31
C LEU A 222 15.34 -5.82 0.43
N VAL A 223 14.68 -6.59 1.30
CA VAL A 223 15.30 -7.68 2.07
C VAL A 223 15.82 -8.79 1.17
N GLY A 224 15.08 -9.13 0.11
CA GLY A 224 15.43 -10.21 -0.82
C GLY A 224 16.37 -9.79 -1.95
N GLY A 225 16.83 -8.53 -1.99
CA GLY A 225 17.67 -8.04 -3.09
C GLY A 225 17.01 -8.08 -4.47
N LYS A 226 15.66 -8.09 -4.54
CA LYS A 226 14.91 -8.25 -5.79
C LYS A 226 14.62 -6.91 -6.48
N GLY A 227 14.35 -6.95 -7.78
CA GLY A 227 13.94 -5.77 -8.54
C GLY A 227 15.08 -4.82 -8.90
N LYS A 228 14.74 -3.72 -9.55
CA LYS A 228 15.69 -2.73 -10.10
C LYS A 228 16.20 -1.79 -9.01
N ASP A 229 17.44 -1.32 -9.16
CA ASP A 229 17.99 -0.28 -8.30
C ASP A 229 17.43 1.09 -8.66
N ILE A 230 17.55 2.03 -7.72
CA ILE A 230 17.08 3.39 -7.90
C ILE A 230 18.01 4.08 -8.91
N PRO A 231 17.49 4.61 -10.03
CA PRO A 231 18.33 5.31 -11.01
C PRO A 231 19.08 6.48 -10.39
N GLY A 232 20.37 6.59 -10.68
CA GLY A 232 21.21 7.72 -10.29
C GLY A 232 20.80 8.97 -11.09
N GLY A 233 20.39 10.03 -10.40
CA GLY A 233 20.10 11.31 -11.04
C GLY A 233 21.37 12.16 -11.15
N THR A 234 21.76 12.54 -12.36
CA THR A 234 22.59 13.73 -12.59
C THR A 234 21.84 14.95 -12.08
N ALA A 235 22.47 15.74 -11.22
CA ALA A 235 21.93 16.96 -10.65
C ALA A 235 21.56 17.96 -11.75
N GLY A 236 20.34 18.49 -11.68
CA GLY A 236 19.84 19.53 -12.57
C GLY A 236 19.03 20.55 -11.79
N GLY A 237 19.70 21.62 -11.37
CA GLY A 237 19.13 22.89 -10.89
C GLY A 237 19.92 23.47 -9.71
N PRO A 238 19.95 24.80 -9.50
CA PRO A 238 19.35 25.90 -10.27
C PRO A 238 20.37 26.98 -10.67
N ASP A 239 20.15 27.71 -11.77
CA ASP A 239 20.66 29.09 -11.88
C ASP A 239 19.68 29.96 -12.64
N GLY A 240 19.52 31.17 -12.11
CA GLY A 240 18.51 32.11 -12.54
C GLY A 240 18.93 32.97 -13.73
N ARG A 241 17.87 33.48 -14.36
CA ARG A 241 17.75 34.81 -14.98
C ARG A 241 18.03 34.91 -16.50
N PRO A 242 17.53 35.99 -17.17
CA PRO A 242 16.29 35.94 -17.93
C PRO A 242 16.46 36.30 -19.41
N GLY A 243 15.49 35.92 -20.26
CA GLY A 243 15.25 36.60 -21.54
C GLY A 243 15.21 35.71 -22.77
N GLY A 244 14.22 35.98 -23.62
CA GLY A 244 14.23 35.64 -25.04
C GLY A 244 13.47 34.38 -25.43
N GLY A 245 12.23 34.53 -25.89
CA GLY A 245 11.75 33.74 -27.03
C GLY A 245 12.27 34.34 -28.35
N PRO A 246 12.01 33.73 -29.53
CA PRO A 246 10.95 32.77 -29.80
C PRO A 246 11.38 31.52 -30.61
N GLU A 247 10.37 30.69 -30.91
CA GLU A 247 10.31 29.69 -31.99
C GLU A 247 10.97 28.32 -31.81
N GLY A 248 10.11 27.34 -31.51
CA GLY A 248 9.76 26.42 -32.58
C GLY A 248 10.26 24.98 -32.46
N VAL A 249 9.81 24.22 -31.46
CA VAL A 249 9.53 22.77 -31.65
C VAL A 249 8.31 22.35 -30.82
N ARG A 250 7.22 21.96 -31.51
CA ARG A 250 6.22 20.98 -31.06
C ARG A 250 6.37 19.75 -31.99
N PRO A 251 5.94 18.52 -31.63
CA PRO A 251 4.89 18.20 -30.65
C PRO A 251 5.19 17.01 -29.70
N GLY A 252 4.44 16.94 -28.59
CA GLY A 252 4.34 15.74 -27.76
C GLY A 252 3.69 16.03 -26.41
N ALA A 253 2.39 15.69 -26.27
CA ALA A 253 1.53 15.91 -25.12
C ALA A 253 2.20 15.71 -23.74
N ALA A 254 2.59 16.81 -23.09
CA ALA A 254 2.95 16.81 -21.68
C ALA A 254 1.66 16.60 -20.87
N GLY A 255 1.50 15.40 -20.31
CA GLY A 255 0.37 15.05 -19.46
C GLY A 255 0.23 16.03 -18.27
N ALA A 256 -1.00 16.29 -17.89
CA ALA A 256 -1.34 17.08 -16.70
C ALA A 256 -0.45 16.69 -15.49
N PRO A 257 0.04 17.66 -14.69
CA PRO A 257 0.81 17.38 -13.49
C PRO A 257 0.04 16.43 -12.58
N ALA A 258 0.75 15.52 -11.91
CA ALA A 258 0.12 14.56 -11.01
C ALA A 258 -0.63 15.29 -9.88
N PHE A 259 -1.78 14.73 -9.47
CA PHE A 259 -2.56 15.31 -8.38
C PHE A 259 -1.75 15.25 -7.07
N PRO A 260 -1.49 16.39 -6.41
CA PRO A 260 -0.59 16.45 -5.26
C PRO A 260 -1.18 15.84 -3.98
N GLY A 261 -2.47 15.47 -4.01
CA GLY A 261 -3.17 14.85 -2.90
C GLY A 261 -4.13 15.81 -2.19
N LYS A 262 -5.23 15.26 -1.67
CA LYS A 262 -6.31 16.03 -1.03
C LYS A 262 -5.84 16.79 0.22
N ALA A 263 -4.73 16.38 0.84
CA ALA A 263 -4.19 17.00 2.04
C ALA A 263 -3.77 18.48 1.84
N HIS A 264 -3.44 18.88 0.61
CA HIS A 264 -3.08 20.26 0.29
C HIS A 264 -4.29 21.20 0.18
N PHE A 265 -5.48 20.65 -0.01
CA PHE A 265 -6.73 21.39 -0.21
C PHE A 265 -7.60 21.20 1.03
N ARG A 266 -7.19 21.78 2.15
CA ARG A 266 -7.93 21.71 3.42
C ARG A 266 -8.02 23.11 4.04
N PRO A 267 -9.12 23.44 4.73
CA PRO A 267 -9.27 24.74 5.38
C PRO A 267 -8.05 25.07 6.26
N GLY A 268 -7.51 26.29 6.09
CA GLY A 268 -6.36 26.79 6.87
C GLY A 268 -4.98 26.31 6.41
N ARG A 269 -4.87 25.43 5.41
CA ARG A 269 -3.57 25.03 4.84
C ARG A 269 -3.13 25.97 3.73
N SER A 270 -1.87 26.37 3.77
CA SER A 270 -1.20 27.09 2.69
C SER A 270 -0.29 26.15 1.90
N SER A 271 -0.37 26.18 0.57
CA SER A 271 0.40 25.32 -0.33
C SER A 271 0.51 25.94 -1.71
N ALA A 272 1.66 25.80 -2.36
CA ALA A 272 1.85 26.22 -3.76
C ALA A 272 0.86 25.53 -4.71
N TYR A 273 0.40 24.32 -4.36
CA TYR A 273 -0.59 23.59 -5.14
C TYR A 273 -1.99 24.23 -5.11
N VAL A 274 -2.33 24.97 -4.06
CA VAL A 274 -3.58 25.74 -3.99
C VAL A 274 -3.50 26.91 -4.97
N THR A 275 -2.38 27.64 -4.98
CA THR A 275 -2.15 28.71 -5.96
C THR A 275 -2.17 28.18 -7.39
N GLN A 276 -1.54 27.03 -7.62
CA GLN A 276 -1.50 26.39 -8.93
C GLN A 276 -2.91 25.98 -9.40
N LEU A 277 -3.69 25.35 -8.52
CA LEU A 277 -5.09 25.01 -8.78
C LEU A 277 -5.91 26.26 -9.10
N GLY A 278 -5.84 27.29 -8.25
CA GLY A 278 -6.61 28.51 -8.40
C GLY A 278 -6.28 29.26 -9.69
N ARG A 279 -4.99 29.36 -10.05
CA ARG A 279 -4.56 29.93 -11.35
C ARG A 279 -5.14 29.16 -12.53
N GLN A 280 -5.16 27.83 -12.44
CA GLN A 280 -5.71 27.00 -13.51
C GLN A 280 -7.24 27.12 -13.62
N LEU A 281 -7.94 27.24 -12.48
CA LEU A 281 -9.39 27.53 -12.45
C LEU A 281 -9.71 28.88 -13.09
N VAL A 282 -8.96 29.93 -12.76
CA VAL A 282 -9.11 31.25 -13.41
C VAL A 282 -8.89 31.15 -14.92
N ARG A 283 -7.80 30.49 -15.35
CA ARG A 283 -7.49 30.29 -16.77
C ARG A 283 -8.59 29.55 -17.53
N ARG A 284 -9.32 28.64 -16.85
CA ARG A 284 -10.44 27.87 -17.41
C ARG A 284 -11.79 28.58 -17.31
N GLY A 285 -11.83 29.84 -16.84
CA GLY A 285 -13.04 30.65 -16.74
C GLY A 285 -13.82 30.52 -15.42
N PHE A 286 -13.27 29.83 -14.42
CA PHE A 286 -13.91 29.61 -13.11
C PHE A 286 -13.46 30.61 -12.04
N GLY A 287 -12.94 31.77 -12.45
CA GLY A 287 -12.34 32.77 -11.56
C GLY A 287 -13.30 33.66 -10.78
N LYS A 288 -14.61 33.62 -11.09
CA LYS A 288 -15.63 34.55 -10.54
C LYS A 288 -15.76 34.58 -9.01
N HIS A 289 -15.18 33.59 -8.32
CA HIS A 289 -15.24 33.46 -6.87
C HIS A 289 -14.03 34.08 -6.16
N TYR A 290 -13.03 34.57 -6.89
CA TYR A 290 -11.85 35.24 -6.34
C TYR A 290 -12.02 36.77 -6.40
N ALA A 291 -11.99 37.45 -5.24
CA ALA A 291 -12.05 38.92 -5.17
C ALA A 291 -10.73 39.59 -5.55
N GLU A 292 -9.61 39.06 -5.07
CA GLU A 292 -8.25 39.59 -5.32
C GLU A 292 -7.37 38.63 -6.16
N GLY A 293 -7.91 37.46 -6.51
CA GLY A 293 -7.21 36.39 -7.22
C GLY A 293 -6.83 35.18 -6.35
N PRO A 294 -6.29 34.11 -6.95
CA PRO A 294 -5.96 32.87 -6.24
C PRO A 294 -4.67 32.98 -5.41
N GLY A 295 -4.78 32.69 -4.11
CA GLY A 295 -3.67 32.70 -3.16
C GLY A 295 -3.15 31.30 -2.78
N PRO A 296 -2.14 31.18 -1.90
CA PRO A 296 -1.62 29.90 -1.43
C PRO A 296 -2.48 29.22 -0.37
N ARG A 297 -3.36 29.96 0.30
CA ARG A 297 -4.21 29.43 1.36
C ARG A 297 -5.51 28.91 0.78
N TRP A 298 -5.85 27.65 1.05
CA TRP A 298 -7.12 27.07 0.65
C TRP A 298 -8.28 27.72 1.40
N GLY A 299 -9.24 28.29 0.65
CA GLY A 299 -10.41 28.95 1.21
C GLY A 299 -11.72 28.62 0.50
N GLU A 300 -12.80 29.26 0.95
CA GLU A 300 -14.15 29.06 0.41
C GLU A 300 -14.26 29.51 -1.06
N ALA A 301 -13.48 30.50 -1.47
CA ALA A 301 -13.35 30.92 -2.88
C ALA A 301 -12.85 29.78 -3.78
N ASP A 302 -11.81 29.05 -3.34
CA ASP A 302 -11.27 27.89 -4.08
C ASP A 302 -12.28 26.75 -4.13
N ARG A 303 -12.95 26.45 -3.01
CA ARG A 303 -13.98 25.41 -2.94
C ARG A 303 -15.10 25.68 -3.94
N ARG A 304 -15.62 26.91 -3.97
CA ARG A 304 -16.69 27.31 -4.91
C ARG A 304 -16.23 27.31 -6.37
N ALA A 305 -15.00 27.73 -6.64
CA ALA A 305 -14.43 27.67 -7.99
C ALA A 305 -14.26 26.22 -8.49
N VAL A 306 -13.79 25.32 -7.63
CA VAL A 306 -13.72 23.88 -7.93
C VAL A 306 -15.12 23.31 -8.14
N GLU A 307 -16.07 23.64 -7.28
CA GLU A 307 -17.46 23.16 -7.38
C GLU A 307 -18.12 23.59 -8.70
N ALA A 308 -17.91 24.84 -9.11
CA ALA A 308 -18.37 25.37 -10.39
C ALA A 308 -17.72 24.63 -11.58
N PHE A 309 -16.42 24.35 -11.51
CA PHE A 309 -15.72 23.55 -12.52
C PHE A 309 -16.31 22.14 -12.59
N GLN A 310 -16.46 21.45 -11.46
CA GLN A 310 -17.03 20.10 -11.38
C GLN A 310 -18.45 20.04 -11.98
N ARG A 311 -19.31 21.02 -11.67
CA ARG A 311 -20.65 21.10 -12.27
C ARG A 311 -20.62 21.31 -13.78
N ALA A 312 -19.69 22.14 -14.27
CA ALA A 312 -19.47 22.36 -15.70
C ALA A 312 -18.92 21.10 -16.41
N GLN A 313 -18.21 20.23 -15.69
CA GLN A 313 -17.81 18.90 -16.17
C GLN A 313 -18.95 17.86 -16.14
N GLY A 314 -20.18 18.27 -15.82
CA GLY A 314 -21.37 17.41 -15.78
C GLY A 314 -21.61 16.71 -14.44
N TRP A 315 -20.78 16.96 -13.41
CA TRP A 315 -20.96 16.31 -12.10
C TRP A 315 -22.17 16.92 -11.36
N ARG A 316 -22.87 16.09 -10.57
CA ARG A 316 -24.10 16.45 -9.84
C ARG A 316 -24.06 15.85 -8.43
N GLY A 317 -24.83 16.44 -7.51
CA GLY A 317 -24.90 15.98 -6.12
C GLY A 317 -23.52 15.94 -5.44
N GLY A 318 -23.26 14.92 -4.64
CA GLY A 318 -22.01 14.76 -3.88
C GLY A 318 -20.73 14.57 -4.71
N ALA A 319 -20.84 14.43 -6.04
CA ALA A 319 -19.67 14.41 -6.92
C ALA A 319 -19.16 15.81 -7.28
N ALA A 320 -19.99 16.85 -7.12
CA ALA A 320 -19.59 18.26 -7.22
C ALA A 320 -19.51 18.86 -5.81
N ASP A 321 -18.57 18.34 -5.02
CA ASP A 321 -18.37 18.67 -3.61
C ASP A 321 -17.48 19.91 -3.36
N GLY A 322 -16.88 20.45 -4.42
CA GLY A 322 -15.91 21.55 -4.35
C GLY A 322 -14.53 21.11 -3.87
N MET A 323 -14.27 19.80 -3.80
CA MET A 323 -13.00 19.25 -3.36
C MET A 323 -12.22 18.68 -4.56
N PRO A 324 -11.02 19.19 -4.87
CA PRO A 324 -10.24 18.67 -5.99
C PRO A 324 -9.77 17.25 -5.64
N GLY A 325 -10.15 16.30 -6.48
CA GLY A 325 -9.63 14.93 -6.49
C GLY A 325 -8.76 14.68 -7.72
N PRO A 326 -8.22 13.45 -7.87
CA PRO A 326 -7.39 13.08 -9.02
C PRO A 326 -8.08 13.34 -10.37
N GLU A 327 -9.38 13.05 -10.44
CA GLU A 327 -10.20 13.31 -11.62
C GLU A 327 -10.35 14.81 -11.90
N THR A 328 -10.64 15.61 -10.86
CA THR A 328 -10.76 17.06 -10.98
C THR A 328 -9.47 17.66 -11.50
N TRP A 329 -8.35 17.23 -10.93
CA TRP A 329 -7.02 17.71 -11.28
C TRP A 329 -6.62 17.32 -12.69
N ARG A 330 -6.86 16.07 -13.09
CA ARG A 330 -6.57 15.63 -14.47
C ARG A 330 -7.35 16.47 -15.49
N ARG A 331 -8.66 16.65 -15.30
CA ARG A 331 -9.47 17.44 -16.23
C ARG A 331 -9.12 18.92 -16.21
N LEU A 332 -8.81 19.46 -15.03
CA LEU A 332 -8.47 20.87 -14.87
C LEU A 332 -7.11 21.23 -15.50
N PHE A 333 -6.18 20.27 -15.59
CA PHE A 333 -4.85 20.49 -16.16
C PHE A 333 -4.59 19.78 -17.49
N ALA A 334 -5.57 19.07 -18.06
CA ALA A 334 -5.57 18.57 -19.45
C ALA A 334 -5.90 19.70 -20.42
#